data_AF-E6YRU3-F1
#
_entry.id   AF-E6YRU3-F1
#
_cell.length_a   1.000
_cell.length_b   1.000
_cell.length_c   1.000
_cell.angle_alpha   90.00
_cell.angle_beta   90.00
_cell.angle_gamma   90.00
#
_symmetry.space_group_name_H-M   'P 1'
#
loop_
_entity.id
_entity.type
_entity.pdbx_description
1 polymer ?
#
loop_
_entity_poly.entity_id
_entity_poly.type
_entity_poly.pdbx_seq_one_letter_code
_entity_poly.pdbx_strand_id
1 'polypeptide(L)' 'MEYAVVENGVVTNIIVASENYVHDFDGEAIRSKEAQIGWIYKDGQFFPPFYQTYVNMIISD' A
#
# COMPACT_ATOMS: atom_id res chain seq x y z
N MET A 1 -7.69 -12.96 7.08
CA MET A 1 -7.87 -12.01 5.98
C MET A 1 -6.75 -11.00 6.06
N GLU A 2 -6.31 -10.46 4.94
CA GLU A 2 -5.26 -9.43 4.89
C GLU A 2 -5.92 -8.05 4.76
N TYR A 3 -5.42 -7.11 5.55
CA TYR A 3 -5.86 -5.72 5.59
C TYR A 3 -4.66 -4.81 5.45
N ALA A 4 -4.74 -3.84 4.56
CA ALA A 4 -3.80 -2.75 4.46
C ALA A 4 -4.25 -1.60 5.37
N VAL A 5 -3.39 -1.21 6.31
CA VAL A 5 -3.59 -0.02 7.14
C VAL A 5 -3.10 1.19 6.36
N VAL A 6 -3.98 2.13 6.11
CA VAL A 6 -3.70 3.35 5.35
C VAL A 6 -3.66 4.56 6.28
N GLU A 7 -2.54 5.28 6.21
CA GLU A 7 -2.34 6.56 6.89
C GLU A 7 -1.90 7.60 5.85
N ASN A 8 -2.57 8.76 5.82
CA ASN A 8 -2.29 9.83 4.85
C ASN A 8 -2.26 9.36 3.38
N GLY A 9 -3.10 8.38 3.02
CA GLY A 9 -3.16 7.83 1.67
C GLY A 9 -2.01 6.88 1.31
N VAL A 10 -1.21 6.44 2.28
CA VAL A 10 -0.12 5.48 2.08
C VAL A 10 -0.33 4.26 2.98
N VAL A 11 -0.07 3.07 2.45
CA VAL A 11 -0.11 1.83 3.23
C VAL A 11 1.10 1.79 4.17
N THR A 12 0.87 1.81 5.48
CA THR A 12 1.92 1.79 6.50
C THR A 12 2.09 0.43 7.15
N ASN A 13 1.06 -0.42 7.14
CA ASN A 13 1.09 -1.74 7.74
C ASN A 13 0.18 -2.74 7.00
N ILE A 14 0.47 -4.04 7.14
CA ILE A 14 -0.39 -5.14 6.68
C ILE A 14 -0.70 -6.03 7.86
N ILE A 15 -1.99 -6.21 8.16
CA ILE A 15 -2.46 -7.01 9.29
C ILE A 15 -3.18 -8.25 8.75
N VAL A 16 -2.90 -9.40 9.37
CA VAL A 16 -3.62 -10.64 9.11
C VAL A 16 -4.56 -10.91 10.28
N ALA A 17 -5.87 -10.78 10.07
CA ALA A 17 -6.86 -10.96 11.13
C ALA A 17 -8.18 -11.58 10.64
N SER A 18 -9.07 -11.94 11.56
CA SER A 18 -10.44 -12.39 11.22
C SER A 18 -11.30 -11.19 10.79
N GLU A 19 -12.43 -11.46 10.13
CA GLU A 19 -13.35 -10.41 9.65
C GLU A 19 -13.93 -9.55 10.78
N ASN A 20 -14.05 -10.13 11.97
CA ASN A 20 -14.60 -9.48 13.16
C ASN A 20 -13.50 -8.87 14.05
N TYR A 21 -12.30 -8.69 13.52
CA TYR A 21 -11.20 -8.10 14.27
C TYR A 21 -11.43 -6.61 14.48
N VAL A 22 -11.53 -6.21 15.75
CA VAL A 22 -11.65 -4.82 16.18
C VAL A 22 -10.33 -4.43 16.83
N HIS A 23 -9.65 -3.44 16.27
CA HIS A 23 -8.42 -2.89 16.83
C HIS A 23 -8.44 -1.37 16.69
N ASP A 24 -8.09 -0.68 17.77
CA ASP A 24 -7.97 0.77 17.79
C ASP A 24 -6.61 1.17 17.22
N PHE A 25 -6.57 1.58 15.96
CA PHE A 25 -5.45 2.28 15.35
C PHE A 25 -5.97 3.50 14.58
N ASP A 26 -5.12 4.53 14.43
CA ASP A 26 -5.52 5.83 13.87
C ASP A 26 -5.75 5.81 12.35
N GLY A 27 -5.46 4.69 11.68
CA GLY A 27 -5.59 4.50 10.23
C GLY A 27 -6.86 3.76 9.80
N GLU A 28 -7.05 3.63 8.48
CA GLU A 28 -8.15 2.83 7.91
C GLU A 28 -7.65 1.45 7.50
N ALA A 29 -8.24 0.36 8.01
CA ALA A 29 -7.94 -1.00 7.54
C ALA A 29 -8.82 -1.37 6.34
N ILE A 30 -8.17 -1.57 5.21
CA ILE A 30 -8.82 -1.86 3.94
C ILE A 30 -8.44 -3.27 3.52
N ARG A 31 -9.45 -4.13 3.33
CA ARG A 31 -9.24 -5.52 2.94
C ARG A 31 -8.52 -5.58 1.59
N SER A 32 -7.33 -6.19 1.57
CA SER A 32 -6.53 -6.32 0.36
C SER A 32 -5.55 -7.48 0.50
N LYS A 33 -5.39 -8.27 -0.56
CA LYS A 33 -4.36 -9.33 -0.67
C LYS A 33 -3.16 -8.92 -1.51
N GLU A 34 -3.27 -7.79 -2.20
CA GLU A 34 -2.29 -7.35 -3.21
C GLU A 34 -1.55 -6.09 -2.79
N ALA A 35 -2.13 -5.29 -1.90
CA ALA A 35 -1.49 -4.10 -1.37
C ALA A 35 -0.24 -4.47 -0.59
N GLN A 36 0.80 -3.64 -0.72
CA GLN A 36 2.03 -3.77 0.06
C GLN A 36 2.33 -2.44 0.75
N ILE A 37 3.19 -2.49 1.78
CA ILE A 37 3.64 -1.30 2.49
C ILE A 37 4.31 -0.33 1.49
N GLY A 38 3.98 0.95 1.62
CA GLY A 38 4.45 2.03 0.75
C GLY A 38 3.60 2.25 -0.51
N TRP A 39 2.58 1.44 -0.75
CA TRP A 39 1.63 1.69 -1.84
C TRP A 39 0.74 2.88 -1.51
N ILE A 40 0.34 3.60 -2.55
CA ILE A 40 -0.57 4.74 -2.44
C ILE A 40 -2.01 4.22 -2.53
N TYR A 41 -2.86 4.61 -1.59
CA TYR A 41 -4.30 4.35 -1.65
C TYR A 41 -5.02 5.63 -2.09
N LYS A 42 -5.69 5.57 -3.25
CA LYS A 42 -6.39 6.70 -3.83
C LYS A 42 -7.60 6.21 -4.63
N ASP A 43 -8.72 6.93 -4.54
CA ASP A 43 -9.94 6.64 -5.31
C ASP A 43 -10.41 5.17 -5.19
N GLY A 44 -10.27 4.58 -4.00
CA GLY A 44 -10.67 3.19 -3.74
C GLY A 44 -9.66 2.13 -4.18
N GLN A 45 -8.52 2.52 -4.75
CA GLN A 45 -7.55 1.62 -5.39
C GLN A 45 -6.14 1.78 -4.80
N PHE A 46 -5.38 0.69 -4.84
CA PHE A 46 -3.97 0.67 -4.43
C PHE A 46 -3.05 0.79 -5.66
N PHE A 47 -2.07 1.67 -5.57
CA PHE A 47 -1.07 1.90 -6.59
C PHE A 47 0.32 1.60 -6.03
N PRO A 48 1.15 0.80 -6.72
CA PRO A 48 2.53 0.62 -6.31
C PRO A 48 3.24 1.98 -6.29
N PRO A 49 4.19 2.21 -5.37
CA PRO A 49 4.99 3.41 -5.43
C PRO A 49 5.68 3.45 -6.80
N PHE A 50 5.68 4.62 -7.45
CA PHE A 50 6.39 4.79 -8.72
C PHE A 50 7.86 4.44 -8.50
N TYR A 51 8.28 3.27 -8.96
CA TYR A 51 9.69 2.99 -9.14
C TYR A 51 10.15 3.94 -10.24
N GLN A 52 10.76 5.06 -9.85
CA GLN A 52 11.55 5.86 -10.76
C GLN A 52 12.76 5.01 -11.13
N THR A 53 12.59 4.10 -12.09
CA THR A 53 13.70 3.53 -12.82
C THR A 53 14.36 4.71 -13.50
N TYR A 54 15.49 5.17 -12.95
CA TYR A 54 16.45 5.92 -13.75
C TYR A 54 16.86 4.99 -14.87
N VAL A 55 16.15 5.07 -16.00
CA VAL A 55 16.62 4.48 -17.24
C VAL A 55 17.92 5.22 -17.49
N ASN A 56 19.05 4.55 -17.29
CA ASN A 56 20.36 5.04 -17.71
C ASN A 56 20.30 5.20 -19.23
N MET A 57 19.79 6.34 -19.67
CA MET A 57 20.01 6.88 -20.99
C MET A 57 21.44 7.40 -20.99
N ILE A 58 22.41 6.48 -21.10
CA ILE A 58 23.75 6.82 -21.52
C ILE A 58 24.06 6.02 -22.78
N ILE A 59 23.69 6.67 -23.89
CA ILE A 59 24.44 6.86 -25.13
C ILE A 59 25.17 5.63 -25.66
N SER A 60 24.58 5.02 -26.69
CA SER A 60 25.35 4.36 -27.74
C SER A 60 26.07 5.44 -28.55
N ASP A 61 27.39 5.51 -28.42
CA ASP A 61 28.31 6.09 -29.42
C ASP A 61 29.08 4.91 -30.03
#